data_AF-A0A3D3IBC4-F1
#
_entry.id   AF-A0A3D3IBC4-F1
#
_cell.length_a   1.000
_cell.length_b   1.000
_cell.length_c   1.000
_cell.angle_alpha   90.00
_cell.angle_beta   90.00
_cell.angle_gamma   90.00
#
_symmetry.space_group_name_H-M   'P 1'
#
loop_
_entity.id
_entity.type
_entity.pdbx_description
1 polymer ?
#
loop_
_entity_poly.entity_id
_entity_poly.type
_entity_poly.pdbx_seq_one_letter_code
_entity_poly.pdbx_strand_id
1 'polypeptide(L)'
;MSNQKEFRRVDRLMGSAFEFILVAPTNTGEKLLDECIVEVKRIEALLTEFSEDSQTSRINAAAGKQAVTVDEETIQLIQRCVD
;
A
#
# COMPACT_ATOMS: atom_id res chain seq x y z
N MET A 1 -0.06 -27.36 19.98
CA MET A 1 -0.94 -26.67 19.00
C MET A 1 -0.86 -25.18 19.31
N SER A 2 -0.45 -24.36 18.35
CA SER A 2 -0.39 -22.91 18.54
C SER A 2 -1.81 -22.38 18.71
N ASN A 3 -2.11 -21.73 19.83
CA ASN A 3 -3.41 -21.12 20.05
C ASN A 3 -3.59 -19.98 19.05
N GLN A 4 -4.62 -20.05 18.21
CA GLN A 4 -4.96 -19.01 17.24
C GLN A 4 -6.01 -18.08 17.83
N LYS A 5 -5.91 -16.79 17.51
CA LYS A 5 -6.85 -15.75 17.96
C LYS A 5 -7.12 -14.78 16.81
N GLU A 6 -8.31 -14.20 16.79
CA GLU A 6 -8.59 -13.02 15.97
C GLU A 6 -7.86 -11.79 16.52
N PHE A 7 -7.26 -11.04 15.61
CA PHE A 7 -6.66 -9.73 15.82
C PHE A 7 -7.36 -8.72 14.93
N ARG A 8 -7.59 -7.53 15.45
CA ARG A 8 -8.30 -6.45 14.76
C ARG A 8 -7.62 -5.12 15.04
N ARG A 9 -7.48 -4.29 14.00
CA ARG A 9 -7.00 -2.91 14.12
C ARG A 9 -7.74 -2.01 13.14
N VAL A 10 -8.18 -0.87 13.65
CA VAL A 10 -8.73 0.22 12.84
C VAL A 10 -7.72 1.36 12.86
N ASP A 11 -7.39 1.91 11.69
CA ASP A 11 -6.47 3.03 11.54
C ASP A 11 -6.95 3.96 10.40
N ARG A 12 -6.45 5.20 10.36
CA ARG A 12 -6.73 6.15 9.27
C ARG A 12 -5.53 6.20 8.32
N LEU A 13 -5.69 5.61 7.14
CA LEU A 13 -4.65 5.44 6.11
C LEU A 13 -5.19 5.90 4.75
N MET A 14 -4.35 6.41 3.86
CA MET A 14 -4.79 6.89 2.54
C MET A 14 -6.01 7.83 2.60
N GLY A 15 -6.04 8.71 3.61
CA GLY A 15 -7.14 9.66 3.83
C GLY A 15 -8.47 9.08 4.34
N SER A 16 -8.58 7.76 4.53
CA SER A 16 -9.84 7.06 4.89
C SER A 16 -9.65 6.07 6.04
N ALA A 17 -10.75 5.50 6.55
CA ALA A 17 -10.69 4.49 7.61
C ALA A 17 -10.41 3.10 7.03
N PHE A 18 -9.39 2.44 7.55
CA PHE A 18 -9.02 1.06 7.22
C PHE A 18 -9.27 0.18 8.44
N GLU A 19 -9.77 -1.03 8.20
CA GLU A 19 -9.90 -2.07 9.22
C GLU A 19 -9.19 -3.34 8.75
N PHE A 20 -8.24 -3.81 9.56
CA PHE A 20 -7.55 -5.07 9.37
C PHE A 20 -8.07 -6.09 10.37
N ILE A 21 -8.43 -7.27 9.88
CA ILE A 21 -8.87 -8.42 10.69
C ILE A 21 -8.10 -9.64 10.21
N LEU A 22 -7.43 -10.33 11.13
CA LEU A 22 -6.67 -11.54 10.81
C LEU A 22 -6.78 -12.57 11.93
N VAL A 23 -6.66 -13.85 11.57
CA VAL A 23 -6.55 -14.95 12.53
C VAL A 23 -5.10 -15.44 12.51
N ALA A 24 -4.43 -15.37 13.65
CA ALA A 24 -3.01 -15.73 13.76
C ALA A 24 -2.68 -16.34 15.13
N PRO A 25 -1.52 -17.00 15.27
CA PRO A 25 -0.98 -17.36 16.57
C PRO A 25 -0.90 -16.15 17.52
N THR A 26 -1.22 -16.37 18.80
CA THR A 26 -1.28 -15.28 19.80
C THR A 26 -0.01 -14.43 19.88
N ASN A 27 1.16 -15.02 19.61
CA ASN A 27 2.46 -14.36 19.69
C ASN A 27 2.86 -13.57 18.42
N THR A 28 2.13 -13.69 17.31
CA THR A 28 2.49 -13.03 16.04
C THR A 28 1.45 -12.06 15.53
N GLY A 29 0.19 -12.15 15.96
CA GLY A 29 -0.89 -11.36 15.37
C GLY A 29 -0.70 -9.84 15.42
N GLU A 30 -0.17 -9.31 16.54
CA GLU A 30 0.13 -7.87 16.65
C GLU A 30 1.18 -7.41 15.64
N LYS A 31 2.26 -8.20 15.47
CA LYS A 31 3.33 -7.91 14.50
C LYS A 31 2.79 -7.92 13.07
N LEU A 32 1.89 -8.86 12.75
CA LEU A 32 1.26 -8.95 11.43
C LEU A 32 0.36 -7.74 11.16
N LEU A 33 -0.38 -7.26 12.17
CA LEU A 33 -1.16 -6.02 12.03
C LEU A 33 -0.25 -4.81 11.76
N ASP A 34 0.90 -4.73 12.43
CA ASP A 34 1.88 -3.65 12.18
C ASP A 34 2.44 -3.73 10.76
N GLU A 35 2.73 -4.94 10.26
CA GLU A 35 3.17 -5.17 8.88
C GLU A 35 2.11 -4.72 7.85
N CYS A 36 0.81 -4.98 8.10
CA CYS A 36 -0.28 -4.49 7.26
C CYS A 36 -0.31 -2.95 7.18
N ILE A 37 -0.10 -2.26 8.31
CA ILE A 37 -0.09 -0.79 8.34
C ILE A 37 1.14 -0.24 7.61
N VAL A 38 2.30 -0.83 7.82
CA VAL A 38 3.55 -0.44 7.12
C VAL A 38 3.37 -0.58 5.61
N GLU A 39 2.75 -1.67 5.16
CA GLU A 39 2.56 -1.92 3.74
C GLU A 39 1.59 -0.92 3.10
N VAL A 40 0.48 -0.59 3.75
CA VAL A 40 -0.43 0.44 3.23
C VAL A 40 0.26 1.81 3.16
N LYS A 41 1.09 2.16 4.15
CA LYS A 41 1.88 3.41 4.11
C LYS A 41 2.90 3.41 2.95
N ARG A 42 3.52 2.26 2.65
CA ARG A 42 4.41 2.11 1.49
C ARG A 42 3.66 2.34 0.19
N ILE A 43 2.49 1.73 0.03
CA ILE A 43 1.63 1.91 -1.15
C ILE A 43 1.15 3.36 -1.27
N GLU A 44 0.75 4.00 -0.16
CA GLU A 44 0.37 5.41 -0.13
C GLU A 44 1.51 6.31 -0.64
N ALA A 45 2.73 6.10 -0.17
CA ALA A 45 3.90 6.86 -0.63
C ALA A 45 4.22 6.63 -2.12
N LEU A 46 4.01 5.41 -2.63
CA LEU A 46 4.25 5.07 -4.03
C LEU A 46 3.25 5.74 -4.97
N LEU A 47 1.97 5.75 -4.58
CA LEU A 47 0.85 6.09 -5.47
C LEU A 47 0.27 7.50 -5.26
N THR A 48 0.58 8.17 -4.14
CA THR A 48 0.01 9.49 -3.83
C THR A 48 0.31 10.53 -4.92
N GLU A 49 -0.68 11.31 -5.32
CA GLU A 49 -0.48 12.43 -6.25
C GLU A 49 -0.07 13.72 -5.53
N PHE A 50 -0.06 13.71 -4.20
CA PHE A 50 0.23 14.90 -3.38
C PHE A 50 1.70 15.05 -3.01
N SER A 51 2.52 14.04 -3.32
CA SER A 51 3.98 14.09 -3.11
C SER A 51 4.68 14.20 -4.45
N GLU A 52 5.57 15.19 -4.59
CA GLU A 52 6.38 15.37 -5.80
C GLU A 52 7.34 14.18 -6.04
N ASP A 53 7.70 13.44 -4.99
CA ASP A 53 8.60 12.30 -5.05
C ASP A 53 7.93 10.98 -5.49
N SER A 54 6.59 10.95 -5.59
CA SER A 54 5.88 9.72 -5.96
C SER A 54 6.07 9.39 -7.45
N GLN A 55 5.92 8.11 -7.79
CA GLN A 55 6.03 7.69 -9.18
C GLN A 55 4.86 8.22 -10.02
N THR A 56 3.65 8.27 -9.44
CA THR A 56 2.48 8.86 -10.08
C THR A 56 2.70 10.33 -10.43
N SER A 57 3.23 11.14 -9.51
CA SER A 57 3.52 12.55 -9.75
C SER A 57 4.55 12.75 -10.87
N ARG A 58 5.60 11.92 -10.90
CA ARG A 58 6.60 11.95 -11.99
C ARG A 58 5.99 11.60 -13.35
N ILE A 59 5.10 10.61 -13.42
CA ILE A 59 4.36 10.27 -14.65
C ILE A 59 3.51 11.48 -15.08
N ASN A 60 2.72 12.06 -14.18
CA ASN A 60 1.84 13.19 -14.46
C ASN A 60 2.63 14.41 -14.96
N ALA A 61 3.78 14.72 -14.36
CA ALA A 61 4.62 15.84 -14.78
C ALA A 61 5.24 15.65 -16.19
N ALA A 62 5.46 14.39 -16.60
CA ALA A 62 6.00 14.01 -17.90
C ALA A 62 4.93 13.72 -18.96
N ALA A 63 3.64 13.88 -18.65
CA ALA A 63 2.53 13.62 -19.56
C ALA A 63 2.71 14.35 -20.90
N GLY A 64 2.73 13.58 -22.00
CA GLY A 64 2.93 14.09 -23.36
C GLY A 64 4.36 14.57 -23.69
N LYS A 65 5.35 14.35 -22.81
CA LYS A 65 6.73 14.83 -23.00
C LYS A 65 7.73 13.70 -23.23
N GLN A 66 7.88 12.79 -22.28
CA GLN A 66 8.88 11.71 -22.34
C GLN A 66 8.46 10.49 -21.52
N ALA A 67 9.06 9.33 -21.82
CA ALA A 67 8.89 8.14 -21.00
C ALA A 67 9.52 8.32 -19.60
N VAL A 68 8.91 7.70 -18.59
CA VAL A 68 9.35 7.73 -17.19
C VAL A 68 9.65 6.32 -16.73
N THR A 69 10.86 6.10 -16.20
CA THR A 69 11.20 4.84 -15.53
C THR A 69 10.52 4.77 -14.17
N VAL A 70 9.81 3.67 -13.96
CA VAL A 70 9.03 3.35 -12.76
C VAL A 70 9.37 1.96 -12.27
N ASP A 71 8.92 1.64 -11.06
CA ASP A 71 9.10 0.32 -10.47
C ASP A 71 8.18 -0.69 -11.17
N GLU A 72 8.58 -1.96 -11.12
CA GLU A 72 7.83 -3.05 -11.75
C GLU A 72 6.39 -3.15 -11.22
N GLU A 73 6.20 -2.99 -9.89
CA GLU A 73 4.88 -3.00 -9.26
C GLU A 73 3.97 -1.89 -9.81
N THR A 74 4.51 -0.68 -10.03
CA THR A 74 3.75 0.46 -10.55
C THR A 74 3.29 0.24 -11.98
N ILE A 75 4.18 -0.23 -12.87
CA ILE A 75 3.79 -0.48 -14.26
C ILE A 75 2.80 -1.65 -14.37
N GLN A 76 2.98 -2.71 -13.57
CA GLN A 76 2.04 -3.82 -13.51
C GLN A 76 0.64 -3.37 -13.04
N LEU A 77 0.56 -2.47 -12.05
CA LEU A 77 -0.70 -1.91 -11.59
C LEU A 77 -1.38 -1.10 -12.70
N ILE A 78 -0.65 -0.21 -13.38
CA ILE A 78 -1.20 0.60 -14.47
C ILE A 78 -1.72 -0.29 -15.61
N GLN A 79 -0.96 -1.31 -16.00
CA GLN A 79 -1.36 -2.23 -17.06
C GLN A 79 -2.70 -2.91 -16.75
N ARG A 80 -2.87 -3.37 -15.50
CA ARG A 80 -4.14 -3.98 -15.04
C ARG A 80 -5.34 -3.04 -15.03
N CYS A 81 -5.14 -1.72 -15.06
CA CYS A 81 -6.22 -0.74 -15.09
C CYS A 81 -6.70 -0.43 -16.52
N VAL A 82 -5.88 -0.72 -17.53
CA VAL A 82 -6.18 -0.41 -18.94
C VAL A 82 -6.44 -1.64 -19.80
N ASP A 83 -6.12 -2.84 -19.28
CA ASP A 83 -6.55 -4.13 -19.82
C ASP A 83 -8.05 -4.37 -19.59
#